data_AF-A0A938ZP06-F1
#
_entry.id   AF-A0A938ZP06-F1
#
_cell.length_a   1.000
_cell.length_b   1.000
_cell.length_c   1.000
_cell.angle_alpha   90.00
_cell.angle_beta   90.00
_cell.angle_gamma   90.00
#
_symmetry.space_group_name_H-M   'P 1'
#
loop_
_entity.id
_entity.type
_entity.pdbx_description
1 polymer ?
#
loop_
_entity_poly.entity_id
_entity_poly.type
_entity_poly.pdbx_seq_one_letter_code
_entity_poly.pdbx_strand_id
1 'polypeptide(L)'
;MIVKKPRHRPQRSFPDAQRIIVECELDKYIHCDNNLVNRRAWHMRKTVQTMSGAVFVAGKSKECKNRLCTHFNKHYYASGVLKYSLPSSTYGLDVLAFIGWQHEHEHQQLIEIQEKLNQRGIEINERNVGKLYRQFLALLGGTIAHTHSKLAATADEHGGLIWAIDALQPEGHGTLVYVLYEVLSGTPVSAIQLKQAHDFG
;
A
#
# COMPACT_ATOMS: atom_id res chain seq x y z
N MET A 1 -16.69 -38.04 -3.50
CA MET A 1 -17.06 -37.25 -2.31
C MET A 1 -16.55 -35.83 -2.50
N ILE A 2 -17.44 -34.84 -2.69
CA ILE A 2 -17.04 -33.44 -2.84
C ILE A 2 -16.71 -32.91 -1.45
N VAL A 3 -15.42 -32.74 -1.15
CA VAL A 3 -14.96 -32.15 0.11
C VAL A 3 -15.41 -30.69 0.14
N LYS A 4 -16.39 -30.37 0.99
CA LYS A 4 -16.81 -28.99 1.26
C LYS A 4 -15.61 -28.22 1.79
N LYS A 5 -15.09 -27.27 1.01
CA LYS A 5 -14.05 -26.34 1.47
C LYS A 5 -14.60 -25.54 2.66
N PRO A 6 -13.83 -25.37 3.75
CA PRO A 6 -14.29 -24.69 4.95
C PRO A 6 -14.75 -23.25 4.64
N ARG A 7 -15.81 -22.80 5.32
CA ARG A 7 -16.38 -21.44 5.17
C ARG A 7 -15.43 -20.33 5.62
N HIS A 8 -14.44 -20.66 6.45
CA HIS A 8 -13.42 -19.74 6.92
C HIS A 8 -12.13 -19.91 6.11
N ARG A 9 -11.41 -18.81 5.86
CA ARG A 9 -10.08 -18.85 5.26
C ARG A 9 -9.18 -19.76 6.12
N PRO A 10 -8.53 -20.79 5.56
CA PRO A 10 -7.60 -21.61 6.33
C PRO A 10 -6.58 -20.71 7.04
N GLN A 11 -6.28 -21.03 8.30
CA GLN A 11 -5.24 -20.31 9.02
C GLN A 11 -3.91 -20.64 8.35
N ARG A 12 -3.38 -19.67 7.61
CA ARG A 12 -2.11 -19.83 6.89
C ARG A 12 -0.96 -19.75 7.89
N SER A 13 -0.13 -20.77 7.89
CA SER A 13 1.06 -20.83 8.74
C SER A 13 2.28 -21.03 7.85
N PHE A 14 3.26 -20.16 8.00
CA PHE A 14 4.55 -20.25 7.32
C PHE A 14 5.64 -20.30 8.41
N PRO A 15 5.84 -21.45 9.06
CA PRO A 15 6.74 -21.57 10.21
C PRO A 15 8.19 -21.25 9.83
N ASP A 16 8.58 -21.59 8.60
CA ASP A 16 9.94 -21.40 8.08
C ASP A 16 10.15 -20.03 7.41
N ALA A 17 9.20 -19.11 7.54
CA ALA A 17 9.29 -17.79 6.93
C ALA A 17 10.47 -17.00 7.51
N GLN A 18 11.36 -16.55 6.63
CA GLN A 18 12.48 -15.69 7.01
C GLN A 18 11.98 -14.46 7.75
N ARG A 19 12.60 -14.14 8.90
CA ARG A 19 12.22 -12.99 9.72
C ARG A 19 12.99 -11.75 9.33
N ILE A 20 12.25 -10.72 8.95
CA ILE A 20 12.76 -9.41 8.56
C ILE A 20 12.27 -8.38 9.58
N ILE A 21 13.24 -7.80 10.30
CA ILE A 21 13.00 -6.79 11.33
C ILE A 21 13.46 -5.46 10.76
N VAL A 22 12.52 -4.55 10.55
CA VAL A 22 12.82 -3.22 10.01
C VAL A 22 12.82 -2.22 11.16
N GLU A 23 13.92 -1.48 11.29
CA GLU A 23 14.04 -0.40 12.26
C GLU A 23 13.65 0.94 11.63
N CYS A 24 13.28 1.90 12.48
CA CYS A 24 12.96 3.24 12.01
C CYS A 24 14.24 3.94 11.56
N GLU A 25 14.21 4.42 10.32
CA GLU A 25 15.30 5.08 9.61
C GLU A 25 15.70 6.45 10.21
N LEU A 26 14.85 7.04 11.04
CA LEU A 26 15.14 8.32 11.68
C LEU A 26 15.87 8.09 13.00
N ASP A 27 17.01 8.77 13.17
CA ASP A 27 17.75 8.78 14.43
C ASP A 27 17.48 10.02 15.27
N LYS A 28 17.12 11.13 14.63
CA LYS A 28 16.80 12.41 15.30
C LYS A 28 15.37 12.84 15.03
N TYR A 29 14.82 13.57 16.00
CA TYR A 29 13.49 14.11 15.93
C TYR A 29 13.45 15.39 15.08
N ILE A 30 12.62 15.41 14.03
CA ILE A 30 12.55 16.52 13.07
C ILE A 30 12.15 17.88 13.67
N HIS A 31 11.56 17.94 14.88
CA HIS A 31 11.17 19.22 15.51
C HIS A 31 12.00 19.61 16.74
N CYS A 32 12.94 18.78 17.21
CA CYS A 32 13.72 19.11 18.41
C CYS A 32 15.14 18.55 18.40
N ASP A 33 15.56 17.93 17.30
CA ASP A 33 16.88 17.33 17.02
C ASP A 33 17.41 16.33 18.06
N ASN A 34 16.58 15.97 19.04
CA ASN A 34 16.93 14.98 20.04
C ASN A 34 16.91 13.58 19.43
N ASN A 35 17.74 12.71 19.98
CA ASN A 35 17.78 11.32 19.56
C ASN A 35 16.46 10.62 19.86
N LEU A 36 15.97 9.93 18.83
CA LEU A 36 14.82 9.05 18.90
C LEU A 36 15.22 7.75 19.61
N VAL A 37 14.35 7.27 20.50
CA VAL A 37 14.59 6.05 21.29
C VAL A 37 13.76 4.91 20.76
N ASN A 38 14.37 3.73 20.58
CA ASN A 38 13.69 2.51 20.15
C ASN A 38 12.61 2.09 21.16
N ARG A 39 11.40 1.82 20.64
CA ARG A 39 10.32 1.19 21.40
C ARG A 39 10.46 -0.32 21.38
N ARG A 40 9.99 -0.98 22.44
CA ARG A 40 9.97 -2.46 22.54
C ARG A 40 8.90 -3.10 21.64
N ALA A 41 7.78 -2.41 21.44
CA ALA A 41 6.64 -2.94 20.69
C ALA A 41 6.83 -2.77 19.17
N TRP A 42 6.37 -3.78 18.43
CA TRP A 42 6.20 -3.72 16.99
C TRP A 42 5.02 -2.82 16.67
N HIS A 43 5.19 -1.85 15.78
CA HIS A 43 4.06 -1.06 15.30
C HIS A 43 3.21 -1.86 14.30
N MET A 44 3.85 -2.81 13.61
CA MET A 44 3.20 -3.75 12.71
C MET A 44 3.99 -5.05 12.64
N ARG A 45 3.29 -6.16 12.39
CA ARG A 45 3.88 -7.46 12.06
C ARG A 45 2.93 -8.25 11.19
N LYS A 46 3.45 -8.92 10.17
CA LYS A 46 2.65 -9.77 9.28
C LYS A 46 3.53 -10.74 8.52
N THR A 47 2.95 -11.87 8.13
CA THR A 47 3.57 -12.76 7.14
C THR A 47 3.11 -12.35 5.75
N VAL A 48 4.07 -12.24 4.84
CA VAL A 48 3.89 -11.78 3.46
C VAL A 48 4.31 -12.91 2.54
N GLN A 49 3.42 -13.33 1.65
CA GLN A 49 3.77 -14.27 0.58
C GLN A 49 4.45 -13.50 -0.55
N THR A 50 5.65 -13.93 -0.94
CA THR A 50 6.42 -13.36 -2.06
C THR A 50 6.58 -14.42 -3.16
N MET A 51 7.08 -14.01 -4.33
CA MET A 51 7.43 -14.92 -5.42
C MET A 51 8.57 -15.88 -5.05
N SER A 52 9.35 -15.57 -4.01
CA SER A 52 10.46 -16.39 -3.51
C SER A 52 10.14 -17.13 -2.21
N GLY A 53 8.87 -17.18 -1.81
CA GLY A 53 8.42 -17.78 -0.56
C GLY A 53 7.95 -16.77 0.48
N ALA A 54 7.41 -17.25 1.59
CA ALA A 54 6.85 -16.39 2.63
C ALA A 54 7.94 -15.77 3.50
N VAL A 55 7.74 -14.50 3.88
CA VAL A 55 8.60 -13.77 4.82
C VAL A 55 7.77 -13.19 5.96
N PHE A 56 8.30 -13.22 7.18
CA PHE A 56 7.71 -12.52 8.32
C PHE A 56 8.33 -11.12 8.40
N VAL A 57 7.52 -10.10 8.19
CA VAL A 57 7.96 -8.69 8.22
C VAL A 57 7.38 -8.04 9.46
N ALA A 58 8.22 -7.34 10.21
CA ALA A 58 7.75 -6.57 11.32
C ALA A 58 8.59 -5.30 11.54
N GLY A 59 7.90 -4.22 11.89
CA GLY A 59 8.48 -2.89 12.01
C GLY A 59 8.56 -2.44 13.47
N LYS A 60 9.73 -2.00 13.89
CA LYS A 60 9.88 -1.29 15.17
C LYS A 60 9.44 0.16 15.00
N SER A 61 9.15 0.81 16.12
CA SER A 61 8.91 2.25 16.15
C SER A 61 9.91 2.91 17.08
N LYS A 62 10.20 4.19 16.82
CA LYS A 62 10.94 5.04 17.75
C LYS A 62 10.01 6.14 18.30
N GLU A 63 10.36 6.69 19.44
CA GLU A 63 9.65 7.80 20.08
C GLU A 63 10.61 8.89 20.57
N CYS A 64 10.12 10.12 20.62
CA CYS A 64 10.82 11.22 21.28
C CYS A 64 10.51 11.22 22.77
N LYS A 65 11.56 11.15 23.61
CA LYS A 65 11.45 11.22 25.08
C LYS A 65 11.71 12.60 25.67
N ASN A 66 11.98 13.61 24.83
CA ASN A 66 12.18 14.97 25.30
C ASN A 66 10.84 15.57 25.75
N ARG A 67 10.68 15.77 27.06
CA ARG A 67 9.46 16.34 27.68
C ARG A 67 9.20 17.80 27.29
N LEU A 68 10.22 18.52 26.81
CA LEU A 68 10.10 19.90 26.33
C LEU A 68 9.71 19.98 24.86
N CYS A 69 9.59 18.83 24.18
CA CYS A 69 9.15 18.80 22.80
C CYS A 69 7.62 18.94 22.72
N THR A 70 7.14 19.88 21.90
CA THR A 70 5.69 20.08 21.61
C THR A 70 5.00 18.81 21.10
N HIS A 71 5.78 17.85 20.59
CA HIS A 71 5.30 16.58 20.05
C HIS A 71 5.80 15.37 20.87
N PHE A 72 5.97 15.55 22.18
CA PHE A 72 6.27 14.48 23.13
C PHE A 72 5.35 13.26 22.93
N ASN A 73 5.92 12.04 23.01
CA ASN A 73 5.21 10.76 22.80
C ASN A 73 4.65 10.48 21.39
N LYS A 74 4.99 11.26 20.36
CA LYS A 74 4.66 10.87 18.98
C LYS A 74 5.59 9.77 18.47
N HIS A 75 5.01 8.81 17.74
CA HIS A 75 5.71 7.62 17.25
C HIS A 75 6.16 7.80 15.80
N TYR A 76 7.34 7.26 15.49
CA TYR A 76 7.89 7.18 14.14
C TYR A 76 7.97 5.71 13.75
N TYR A 77 7.29 5.37 12.67
CA TYR A 77 7.19 4.02 12.18
C TYR A 77 8.32 3.72 11.22
N ALA A 78 8.82 2.49 11.24
CA ALA A 78 9.79 2.01 10.26
C ALA A 78 9.13 1.93 8.88
N SER A 79 9.29 2.95 8.03
CA SER A 79 8.65 3.00 6.72
C SER A 79 9.21 1.94 5.77
N GLY A 80 10.44 1.48 6.02
CA GLY A 80 11.09 0.41 5.25
C GLY A 80 10.29 -0.90 5.17
N VAL A 81 9.31 -1.14 6.07
CA VAL A 81 8.39 -2.30 5.97
C VAL A 81 7.55 -2.27 4.69
N LEU A 82 7.31 -1.07 4.12
CA LEU A 82 6.52 -0.87 2.92
C LEU A 82 7.22 -1.39 1.65
N LYS A 83 8.55 -1.59 1.70
CA LYS A 83 9.32 -2.22 0.62
C LYS A 83 8.93 -3.68 0.37
N TYR A 84 8.29 -4.32 1.35
CA TYR A 84 7.92 -5.73 1.25
C TYR A 84 6.47 -5.91 0.80
N SER A 85 5.55 -5.04 1.21
CA SER A 85 4.13 -5.14 0.85
C SER A 85 3.35 -3.89 1.25
N LEU A 86 2.24 -3.64 0.55
CA LEU A 86 1.31 -2.57 0.89
C LEU A 86 0.72 -2.69 2.31
N PRO A 87 0.29 -1.57 2.92
CA PRO A 87 -0.45 -1.58 4.18
C PRO A 87 -1.62 -2.57 4.14
N SER A 88 -1.78 -3.34 5.21
CA SER A 88 -2.87 -4.33 5.36
C SER A 88 -2.93 -5.42 4.26
N SER A 89 -1.89 -5.58 3.44
CA SER A 89 -1.72 -6.70 2.51
C SER A 89 -0.81 -7.78 3.08
N THR A 90 -1.12 -9.05 2.81
CA THR A 90 -0.26 -10.21 3.12
C THR A 90 0.41 -10.79 1.86
N TYR A 91 0.44 -10.03 0.77
CA TYR A 91 1.11 -10.38 -0.47
C TYR A 91 2.19 -9.33 -0.78
N GLY A 92 3.31 -9.80 -1.31
CA GLY A 92 4.47 -8.99 -1.61
C GLY A 92 4.25 -8.02 -2.76
N LEU A 93 5.09 -6.99 -2.84
CA LEU A 93 5.09 -6.07 -3.99
C LEU A 93 5.45 -6.78 -5.30
N ASP A 94 6.28 -7.82 -5.22
CA ASP A 94 6.63 -8.69 -6.34
C ASP A 94 5.45 -9.51 -6.86
N VAL A 95 4.59 -10.03 -5.97
CA VAL A 95 3.33 -10.68 -6.33
C VAL A 95 2.37 -9.69 -7.00
N LEU A 96 2.27 -8.47 -6.45
CA LEU A 96 1.46 -7.41 -7.02
C LEU A 96 1.95 -7.02 -8.42
N ALA A 97 3.26 -6.86 -8.60
CA ALA A 97 3.87 -6.54 -9.89
C ALA A 97 3.69 -7.68 -10.91
N PHE A 98 3.82 -8.93 -10.48
CA PHE A 98 3.56 -10.10 -11.33
C PHE A 98 2.12 -10.11 -11.86
N ILE A 99 1.13 -9.87 -10.98
CA ILE A 99 -0.28 -9.79 -11.38
C ILE A 99 -0.48 -8.69 -12.42
N GLY A 100 0.07 -7.50 -12.16
CA GLY A 100 0.00 -6.37 -13.08
C GLY A 100 0.60 -6.69 -14.45
N TRP A 101 1.79 -7.27 -14.49
CA TRP A 101 2.46 -7.64 -15.74
C TRP A 101 1.66 -8.68 -16.54
N GLN A 102 1.24 -9.78 -15.90
CA GLN A 102 0.50 -10.84 -16.60
C GLN A 102 -0.83 -10.34 -17.17
N HIS A 103 -1.51 -9.43 -16.46
CA HIS A 103 -2.78 -8.89 -16.96
C HIS A 103 -2.58 -7.85 -18.06
N GLU A 104 -1.67 -6.88 -17.86
CA GLU A 104 -1.51 -5.74 -18.77
C GLU A 104 -0.71 -6.05 -20.02
N HIS A 105 0.30 -6.92 -19.95
CA HIS A 105 1.21 -7.21 -21.05
C HIS A 105 0.96 -8.57 -21.69
N GLU A 106 0.66 -9.58 -20.87
CA GLU A 106 0.42 -10.95 -21.36
C GLU A 106 -1.08 -11.25 -21.60
N HIS A 107 -1.95 -10.25 -21.38
CA HIS A 107 -3.41 -10.31 -21.58
C HIS A 107 -4.11 -11.50 -20.89
N GLN A 108 -3.57 -11.94 -19.75
CA GLN A 108 -4.10 -13.09 -19.04
C GLN A 108 -5.33 -12.75 -18.21
N GLN A 109 -6.26 -13.71 -18.12
CA GLN A 109 -7.43 -13.56 -17.26
C GLN A 109 -7.05 -13.73 -15.78
N LEU A 110 -7.79 -13.10 -14.87
CA LEU A 110 -7.51 -13.15 -13.42
C LEU A 110 -7.48 -14.57 -12.86
N ILE A 111 -8.31 -15.47 -13.41
CA ILE A 111 -8.34 -16.89 -13.03
C ILE A 111 -7.06 -17.62 -13.45
N GLU A 112 -6.53 -17.36 -14.64
CA GLU A 112 -5.27 -17.93 -15.13
C GLU A 112 -4.08 -17.44 -14.30
N ILE A 113 -4.08 -16.14 -13.94
CA ILE A 113 -3.07 -15.55 -13.07
C ILE A 113 -3.11 -16.20 -11.68
N GLN A 114 -4.32 -16.43 -11.14
CA GLN A 114 -4.49 -17.14 -9.88
C GLN A 114 -3.90 -18.56 -9.95
N GLU A 115 -4.17 -19.31 -11.02
CA GLU A 115 -3.63 -20.65 -11.21
C GLU A 115 -2.09 -20.65 -11.27
N LYS A 116 -1.48 -19.73 -12.04
CA LYS A 116 -0.03 -19.56 -12.09
C LYS A 116 0.58 -19.24 -10.73
N LEU A 117 -0.05 -18.36 -9.96
CA LEU A 117 0.40 -18.01 -8.60
C LEU A 117 0.31 -19.21 -7.66
N ASN A 118 -0.79 -19.95 -7.69
CA ASN A 118 -0.97 -21.15 -6.88
C ASN A 118 0.04 -22.25 -7.25
N GLN A 119 0.36 -22.42 -8.54
CA GLN A 119 1.42 -23.35 -9.00
C GLN A 119 2.80 -22.98 -8.46
N ARG A 120 3.04 -21.69 -8.18
CA ARG A 120 4.26 -21.18 -7.53
C ARG A 120 4.20 -21.18 -6.01
N GLY A 121 3.19 -21.83 -5.42
CA GLY A 121 3.03 -21.94 -3.97
C GLY A 121 2.45 -20.69 -3.29
N ILE A 122 2.01 -19.68 -4.05
CA ILE A 122 1.35 -18.50 -3.49
C ILE A 122 -0.12 -18.82 -3.32
N GLU A 123 -0.56 -18.97 -2.09
CA GLU A 123 -1.96 -19.24 -1.80
C GLU A 123 -2.80 -17.98 -2.06
N ILE A 124 -3.50 -17.93 -3.19
CA ILE A 124 -4.36 -16.79 -3.54
C ILE A 124 -5.63 -17.26 -4.25
N ASN A 125 -6.71 -16.50 -4.08
CA ASN A 125 -7.94 -16.69 -4.82
C ASN A 125 -8.12 -15.54 -5.81
N GLU A 126 -8.89 -15.78 -6.87
CA GLU A 126 -9.16 -14.80 -7.93
C GLU A 126 -9.62 -13.44 -7.40
N ARG A 127 -10.49 -13.42 -6.37
CA ARG A 127 -10.94 -12.17 -5.72
C ARG A 127 -9.77 -11.32 -5.19
N ASN A 128 -8.77 -11.96 -4.58
CA ASN A 128 -7.58 -11.25 -4.11
C ASN A 128 -6.65 -10.86 -5.27
N VAL A 129 -6.58 -11.65 -6.34
CA VAL A 129 -5.86 -11.26 -7.57
C VAL A 129 -6.45 -9.95 -8.10
N GLY A 130 -7.78 -9.88 -8.29
CA GLY A 130 -8.45 -8.65 -8.74
C GLY A 130 -8.29 -7.48 -7.77
N LYS A 131 -8.23 -7.72 -6.45
CA LYS A 131 -7.93 -6.66 -5.46
C LYS A 131 -6.51 -6.11 -5.65
N LEU A 132 -5.51 -6.99 -5.75
CA LEU A 132 -4.11 -6.60 -5.92
C LEU A 132 -3.89 -5.92 -7.27
N TYR A 133 -4.57 -6.38 -8.32
CA TYR A 133 -4.55 -5.74 -9.63
C TYR A 133 -5.08 -4.30 -9.59
N ARG A 134 -6.22 -4.05 -8.93
CA ARG A 134 -6.70 -2.67 -8.72
C ARG A 134 -5.71 -1.82 -7.92
N GLN A 135 -5.02 -2.40 -6.94
CA GLN A 135 -3.98 -1.69 -6.19
C GLN A 135 -2.76 -1.39 -7.07
N PHE A 136 -2.38 -2.31 -7.97
CA PHE A 136 -1.35 -2.08 -8.98
C PHE A 136 -1.72 -0.92 -9.92
N LEU A 137 -2.94 -0.90 -10.46
CA LEU A 137 -3.43 0.22 -11.28
C LEU A 137 -3.42 1.54 -10.52
N ALA A 138 -3.84 1.55 -9.25
CA ALA A 138 -3.79 2.76 -8.43
C ALA A 138 -2.36 3.28 -8.21
N LEU A 139 -1.38 2.37 -8.08
CA LEU A 139 0.03 2.74 -8.02
C LEU A 139 0.54 3.28 -9.36
N LEU A 140 0.17 2.69 -10.49
CA LEU A 140 0.53 3.21 -11.81
C LEU A 140 -0.09 4.58 -12.09
N GLY A 141 -1.36 4.77 -11.72
CA GLY A 141 -2.07 6.05 -11.86
C GLY A 141 -1.41 7.19 -11.08
N GLY A 142 -0.82 6.89 -9.92
CA GLY A 142 -0.04 7.86 -9.13
C GLY A 142 1.42 8.04 -9.58
N THR A 143 1.91 7.21 -10.52
CA THR A 143 3.32 7.16 -10.92
C THR A 143 3.49 7.32 -12.43
N ILE A 144 2.80 8.30 -13.03
CA ILE A 144 3.16 8.73 -14.37
C ILE A 144 4.43 9.59 -14.22
N ALA A 145 5.58 9.10 -14.68
CA ALA A 145 6.85 9.84 -14.61
C ALA A 145 6.75 11.27 -15.18
N HIS A 146 5.91 11.45 -16.21
CA HIS A 146 5.55 12.76 -16.75
C HIS A 146 4.81 13.65 -15.74
N THR A 147 3.88 13.10 -14.96
CA THR A 147 3.22 13.82 -13.85
C THR A 147 4.23 14.26 -12.82
N HIS A 148 5.16 13.40 -12.40
CA HIS A 148 6.19 13.80 -11.43
C HIS A 148 7.08 14.94 -11.94
N SER A 149 7.60 14.84 -13.17
CA SER A 149 8.40 15.91 -13.77
C SER A 149 7.63 17.22 -13.91
N LYS A 150 6.34 17.15 -14.27
CA LYS A 150 5.48 18.31 -14.39
C LYS A 150 5.19 18.96 -13.04
N LEU A 151 4.90 18.16 -12.01
CA LEU A 151 4.73 18.64 -10.63
C LEU A 151 6.01 19.29 -10.09
N ALA A 152 7.18 18.69 -10.34
CA ALA A 152 8.46 19.28 -9.92
C ALA A 152 8.69 20.65 -10.59
N ALA A 153 8.49 20.74 -11.90
CA ALA A 153 8.62 22.00 -12.63
C ALA A 153 7.65 23.08 -12.12
N THR A 154 6.39 22.72 -11.85
CA THR A 154 5.39 23.63 -11.28
C THR A 154 5.75 24.10 -9.88
N ALA A 155 6.29 23.20 -9.04
CA ALA A 155 6.76 23.57 -7.71
C ALA A 155 7.96 24.53 -7.78
N ASP A 156 8.88 24.32 -8.73
CA ASP A 156 10.02 25.19 -8.95
C ASP A 156 9.58 26.58 -9.47
N GLU A 157 8.61 26.64 -10.38
CA GLU A 157 8.09 27.88 -10.97
C GLU A 157 7.28 28.72 -9.97
N HIS A 158 6.42 28.08 -9.18
CA HIS A 158 5.47 28.78 -8.30
C HIS A 158 5.85 28.75 -6.81
N GLY A 159 6.98 28.14 -6.46
CA GLY A 159 7.44 27.98 -5.08
C GLY A 159 6.64 26.96 -4.26
N GLY A 160 5.81 26.13 -4.91
CA GLY A 160 4.96 25.13 -4.27
C GLY A 160 3.86 24.58 -5.17
N LEU A 161 3.04 23.68 -4.63
CA LEU A 161 1.92 23.03 -5.33
C LEU A 161 0.59 23.34 -4.66
N ILE A 162 -0.48 23.45 -5.45
CA ILE A 162 -1.85 23.59 -4.93
C ILE A 162 -2.65 22.34 -5.29
N TRP A 163 -3.21 21.68 -4.29
CA TRP A 163 -3.99 20.44 -4.45
C TRP A 163 -5.49 20.71 -4.41
N ALA A 164 -6.22 20.16 -5.37
CA ALA A 164 -7.67 20.13 -5.37
C ALA A 164 -8.19 18.70 -5.42
N ILE A 165 -9.29 18.45 -4.70
CA ILE A 165 -10.01 17.19 -4.72
C ILE A 165 -11.43 17.49 -5.18
N ASP A 166 -11.91 16.77 -6.18
CA ASP A 166 -13.29 16.86 -6.66
C ASP A 166 -13.97 15.48 -6.63
N ALA A 167 -15.29 15.44 -6.55
CA ALA A 167 -16.10 14.23 -6.54
C ALA A 167 -17.05 14.22 -7.74
N LEU A 168 -16.78 13.33 -8.69
CA LEU A 168 -17.62 13.12 -9.88
C LEU A 168 -18.61 11.99 -9.61
N GLN A 169 -19.88 12.21 -9.92
CA GLN A 169 -20.92 11.16 -9.85
C GLN A 169 -21.18 10.63 -11.26
N PRO A 170 -20.79 9.38 -11.59
CA PRO A 170 -21.16 8.74 -12.85
C PRO A 170 -22.67 8.51 -12.91
N GLU A 171 -23.28 8.72 -14.07
CA GLU A 171 -24.71 8.46 -14.25
C GLU A 171 -25.07 7.00 -13.93
N GLY A 172 -26.14 6.80 -13.16
CA GLY A 172 -26.68 5.47 -12.88
C GLY A 172 -25.90 4.60 -11.87
N HIS A 173 -24.88 5.13 -11.18
CA HIS A 173 -24.08 4.38 -10.22
C HIS A 173 -24.04 5.04 -8.83
N GLY A 174 -24.33 4.28 -7.76
CA GLY A 174 -24.28 4.73 -6.35
C GLY A 174 -22.85 4.90 -5.79
N THR A 175 -21.90 5.28 -6.64
CA THR A 175 -20.48 5.44 -6.28
C THR A 175 -19.97 6.77 -6.80
N LEU A 176 -19.15 7.46 -6.00
CA LEU A 176 -18.46 8.68 -6.41
C LEU A 176 -17.04 8.35 -6.85
N VAL A 177 -16.55 9.07 -7.86
CA VAL A 177 -15.15 9.07 -8.28
C VAL A 177 -14.51 10.33 -7.74
N TYR A 178 -13.66 10.19 -6.73
CA TYR A 178 -12.87 11.29 -6.21
C TYR A 178 -11.60 11.44 -7.04
N VAL A 179 -11.32 12.65 -7.51
CA VAL A 179 -10.15 12.97 -8.33
C VAL A 179 -9.29 13.98 -7.57
N LEU A 180 -8.01 13.68 -7.41
CA LEU A 180 -6.97 14.59 -6.91
C LEU A 180 -6.21 15.16 -8.11
N TYR A 181 -6.11 16.48 -8.20
CA TYR A 181 -5.30 17.15 -9.21
C TYR A 181 -4.52 18.32 -8.61
N GLU A 182 -3.39 18.64 -9.24
CA GLU A 182 -2.61 19.83 -8.96
C GLU A 182 -3.15 20.97 -9.84
N VAL A 183 -3.48 22.10 -9.22
CA VAL A 183 -4.28 23.18 -9.81
C VAL A 183 -3.47 24.04 -10.78
N LEU A 184 -2.24 24.39 -10.42
CA LEU A 184 -1.43 25.35 -11.17
C LEU A 184 -1.04 24.81 -12.55
N SER A 185 -0.77 23.51 -12.62
CA SER A 185 -0.45 22.77 -13.84
C SER A 185 -1.64 22.07 -14.49
N GLY A 186 -2.80 22.08 -13.81
CA GLY A 186 -3.99 21.35 -14.21
C GLY A 186 -3.76 19.84 -14.34
N THR A 187 -2.89 19.26 -13.53
CA THR A 187 -2.43 17.87 -13.69
C THR A 187 -3.19 16.94 -12.76
N PRO A 188 -4.01 15.99 -13.28
CA PRO A 188 -4.58 14.92 -12.47
C PRO A 188 -3.47 14.01 -11.94
N VAL A 189 -3.55 13.69 -10.65
CA VAL A 189 -2.52 12.89 -9.96
C VAL A 189 -3.05 11.55 -9.50
N SER A 190 -4.32 11.47 -9.09
CA SER A 190 -4.92 10.21 -8.68
C SER A 190 -6.43 10.28 -8.75
N ALA A 191 -7.09 9.13 -8.85
CA ALA A 191 -8.52 9.02 -8.67
C ALA A 191 -8.87 7.74 -7.90
N ILE A 192 -9.91 7.81 -7.09
CA ILE A 192 -10.44 6.65 -6.37
C ILE A 192 -11.97 6.63 -6.48
N GLN A 193 -12.52 5.46 -6.80
CA GLN A 193 -13.95 5.23 -6.78
C GLN A 193 -14.35 4.66 -5.42
N LEU A 194 -15.27 5.34 -4.73
CA LEU A 194 -15.80 4.95 -3.43
C LEU A 194 -17.32 4.81 -3.52
N LYS A 195 -17.89 3.84 -2.80
CA LYS A 195 -19.35 3.81 -2.58
C LYS A 195 -19.74 4.99 -1.71
N GLN A 196 -20.90 5.61 -1.99
CA GLN A 196 -21.47 6.57 -1.05
C GLN A 196 -21.56 5.92 0.34
N ALA A 197 -21.10 6.61 1.37
CA ALA A 197 -21.38 6.19 2.73
C ALA A 197 -22.91 6.22 2.88
N HIS A 198 -23.51 5.08 3.20
CA HIS A 198 -24.87 5.11 3.73
C HIS A 198 -24.76 5.81 5.09
N ASP A 199 -25.42 6.96 5.22
CA ASP A 199 -25.63 7.58 6.51
C ASP A 199 -26.30 6.55 7.43
N PHE A 200 -25.62 6.19 8.52
CA PHE A 200 -26.24 5.48 9.62
C PHE A 200 -27.18 6.48 10.32
N GLY A 201 -28.43 6.49 9.91
CA GLY A 201 -29.56 7.00 10.71
C GLY A 201 -30.05 5.95 11.70
#